data_AF-A0A963B4T1-F1
#
_entry.id   AF-A0A963B4T1-F1
#
_cell.length_a   1.000
_cell.length_b   1.000
_cell.length_c   1.000
_cell.angle_alpha   90.00
_cell.angle_beta   90.00
_cell.angle_gamma   90.00
#
_symmetry.space_group_name_H-M   'P 1'
#
loop_
_entity.id
_entity.type
_entity.pdbx_description
1 polymer ?
#
loop_
_entity_poly.entity_id
_entity_poly.type
_entity_poly.pdbx_seq_one_letter_code
_entity_poly.pdbx_strand_id
1 'polypeptide(L)'
;MMDEYELQRFSAYFRGWCQAFGEHNSLPKGADGISWLLGEDQVGFILPQHMTKPLYREVLRTIEAPLLTLSNCSVRIGNMQIELAAFLDHPAMSAIKSVLESAADSHLYLTSHFMYGPGAKIITLSNKRPLSIIYKEIGHMRVRLIRD
;
A
#
# COMPACT_ATOMS: atom_id res chain seq x y z
N MET A 1 9.52 14.37 -13.92
CA MET A 1 9.56 15.17 -12.66
C MET A 1 9.51 14.21 -11.48
N MET A 2 10.19 14.50 -10.37
CA MET A 2 10.32 13.58 -9.24
C MET A 2 9.81 14.23 -7.95
N ASP A 3 8.83 13.59 -7.32
CA ASP A 3 8.25 14.04 -6.06
C ASP A 3 8.61 13.06 -4.94
N GLU A 4 8.92 13.56 -3.75
CA GLU A 4 9.18 12.75 -2.56
C GLU A 4 8.16 13.05 -1.46
N TYR A 5 7.68 11.99 -0.83
CA TYR A 5 6.69 12.02 0.24
C TYR A 5 7.17 11.18 1.43
N GLU A 6 6.63 11.45 2.61
CA GLU A 6 6.87 10.63 3.79
C GLU A 6 5.56 10.03 4.30
N LEU A 7 5.61 8.74 4.66
CA LEU A 7 4.50 7.97 5.18
C LEU A 7 4.78 7.52 6.61
N GLN A 8 3.78 7.56 7.48
CA GLN A 8 3.80 6.85 8.76
C GLN A 8 3.44 5.38 8.54
N ARG A 9 4.27 4.46 9.02
CA ARG A 9 3.99 3.02 8.95
C ARG A 9 3.43 2.50 10.25
N PHE A 10 2.48 1.58 10.14
CA PHE A 10 1.90 0.92 11.29
C PHE A 10 1.91 -0.61 11.16
N SER A 11 2.05 -1.27 12.29
CA SER A 11 1.95 -2.72 12.42
C SER A 11 0.96 -3.08 13.52
N ALA A 12 0.23 -4.18 13.33
CA ALA A 12 -0.71 -4.64 14.34
C ALA A 12 0.01 -5.09 15.62
N TYR A 13 -0.55 -4.78 16.79
CA TYR A 13 -0.06 -5.29 18.08
C TYR A 13 -0.13 -6.81 18.13
N PHE A 14 -1.23 -7.37 17.64
CA PHE A 14 -1.51 -8.81 17.69
C PHE A 14 -1.35 -9.44 16.31
N ARG A 15 -0.64 -10.57 16.27
CA ARG A 15 -0.40 -11.30 15.03
C ARG A 15 -1.72 -11.71 14.38
N GLY A 16 -1.88 -11.37 13.10
CA GLY A 16 -3.04 -11.74 12.30
C GLY A 16 -4.20 -10.74 12.38
N TRP A 17 -4.18 -9.81 13.33
CA TRP A 17 -5.20 -8.76 13.44
C TRP A 17 -5.03 -7.73 12.33
N CYS A 18 -6.16 -7.32 11.75
CA CYS A 18 -6.25 -6.20 10.84
C CYS A 18 -7.63 -5.55 10.99
N GLN A 19 -7.71 -4.23 10.88
CA GLN A 19 -8.98 -3.55 10.66
C GLN A 19 -9.53 -3.90 9.27
N ALA A 20 -10.85 -3.79 9.12
CA ALA A 20 -11.49 -3.93 7.82
C ALA A 20 -11.04 -2.78 6.89
N PHE A 21 -10.87 -3.05 5.59
CA PHE A 21 -10.60 -1.99 4.60
C PHE A 21 -11.80 -1.04 4.49
N GLY A 22 -13.01 -1.58 4.57
CA GLY A 22 -14.26 -0.81 4.42
C GLY A 22 -14.80 -0.85 2.99
N GLU A 23 -15.70 0.08 2.69
CA GLU A 23 -16.32 0.24 1.38
C GLU A 23 -15.28 0.62 0.32
N HIS A 24 -15.36 -0.02 -0.85
CA HIS A 24 -14.40 0.17 -1.92
C HIS A 24 -14.90 -0.32 -3.27
N ASN A 25 -14.32 0.22 -4.33
CA ASN A 25 -14.41 -0.30 -5.69
C ASN A 25 -13.19 -1.17 -5.97
N SER A 26 -13.38 -2.34 -6.55
CA SER A 26 -12.28 -3.19 -7.03
C SER A 26 -12.01 -2.91 -8.51
N LEU A 27 -10.73 -2.73 -8.87
CA LEU A 27 -10.34 -2.71 -10.27
C LEU A 27 -10.14 -4.15 -10.77
N PRO A 28 -10.40 -4.41 -12.07
CA PRO A 28 -10.14 -5.71 -12.67
C PRO A 28 -8.70 -6.15 -12.42
N LYS A 29 -8.53 -7.42 -12.07
CA LYS A 29 -7.22 -8.02 -11.84
C LYS A 29 -6.42 -7.99 -13.15
N GLY A 30 -5.27 -7.33 -13.13
CA GLY A 30 -4.36 -7.28 -14.27
C GLY A 30 -3.65 -8.61 -14.52
N ALA A 31 -2.86 -8.67 -15.60
CA ALA A 31 -2.00 -9.83 -15.89
C ALA A 31 -0.94 -10.08 -14.82
N ASP A 32 -0.60 -9.05 -14.03
CA ASP A 32 0.26 -9.09 -12.84
C ASP A 32 -0.35 -9.87 -11.66
N GLY A 33 -1.65 -10.15 -11.73
CA GLY A 33 -2.39 -10.81 -10.69
C GLY A 33 -2.62 -9.96 -9.43
N ILE A 34 -2.40 -8.65 -9.51
CA ILE A 34 -2.63 -7.70 -8.41
C ILE A 34 -4.07 -7.21 -8.48
N SER A 35 -4.74 -7.17 -7.33
CA SER A 35 -6.10 -6.61 -7.23
C SER A 35 -6.05 -5.29 -6.49
N TRP A 36 -6.46 -4.22 -7.17
CA TRP A 36 -6.48 -2.86 -6.63
C TRP A 36 -7.85 -2.54 -6.06
N LEU A 37 -7.87 -1.89 -4.89
CA LEU A 37 -9.05 -1.46 -4.18
C LEU A 37 -9.00 0.06 -4.01
N LEU A 38 -10.04 0.75 -4.41
CA LEU A 38 -10.16 2.20 -4.30
C LEU A 38 -11.25 2.52 -3.28
N GLY A 39 -10.88 3.19 -2.19
CA GLY A 39 -11.79 3.72 -1.19
C GLY A 39 -11.67 5.23 -1.08
N GLU A 40 -12.51 5.83 -0.25
CA GLU A 40 -12.42 7.25 0.09
C GLU A 40 -11.17 7.51 0.94
N ASP A 41 -10.26 8.36 0.44
CA ASP A 41 -8.96 8.71 1.02
C ASP A 41 -8.02 7.53 1.27
N GLN A 42 -8.25 6.41 0.58
CA GLN A 42 -7.41 5.23 0.72
C GLN A 42 -7.36 4.38 -0.54
N VAL A 43 -6.20 3.77 -0.75
CA VAL A 43 -5.94 2.80 -1.81
C VAL A 43 -5.39 1.53 -1.19
N GLY A 44 -5.96 0.41 -1.61
CA GLY A 44 -5.58 -0.92 -1.20
C GLY A 44 -5.04 -1.71 -2.38
N PHE A 45 -4.09 -2.60 -2.13
CA PHE A 45 -3.73 -3.61 -3.12
C PHE A 45 -3.51 -4.96 -2.47
N ILE A 46 -4.06 -5.98 -3.12
CA ILE A 46 -3.93 -7.38 -2.74
C ILE A 46 -2.91 -7.99 -3.68
N LEU A 47 -1.83 -8.47 -3.09
CA LEU A 47 -0.79 -9.17 -3.81
C LEU A 47 -1.05 -10.67 -3.86
N PRO A 48 -0.64 -11.34 -4.94
CA PRO A 48 -0.49 -12.80 -4.96
C PRO A 48 0.34 -13.31 -3.78
N GLN A 49 -0.01 -14.50 -3.24
CA GLN A 49 0.64 -15.07 -2.05
C GLN A 49 2.18 -15.18 -2.16
N HIS A 50 2.69 -15.42 -3.38
CA HIS A 50 4.13 -15.53 -3.62
C HIS A 50 4.88 -14.20 -3.42
N MET A 51 4.19 -13.06 -3.57
CA MET A 51 4.73 -11.71 -3.38
C MET A 51 4.48 -11.16 -1.98
N THR A 52 3.49 -11.69 -1.26
CA THR A 52 3.12 -11.21 0.07
C THR A 52 4.25 -11.39 1.08
N LYS A 53 4.82 -12.60 1.22
CA LYS A 53 5.87 -12.87 2.23
C LYS A 53 7.12 -12.00 2.03
N PRO A 54 7.68 -11.87 0.82
CA PRO A 54 8.88 -11.07 0.64
C PRO A 54 8.59 -9.58 0.83
N LEU A 55 7.41 -9.08 0.41
CA LEU A 55 7.08 -7.67 0.62
C LEU A 55 6.92 -7.33 2.11
N TYR A 56 6.28 -8.19 2.88
CA TYR A 56 6.18 -8.03 4.33
C TYR A 56 7.55 -7.95 5.00
N ARG A 57 8.51 -8.74 4.52
CA ARG A 57 9.88 -8.72 5.02
C ARG A 57 10.54 -7.38 4.75
N GLU A 58 10.38 -6.84 3.54
CA GLU A 58 11.00 -5.58 3.13
C GLU A 58 10.34 -4.34 3.77
N VAL A 59 9.00 -4.30 3.85
CA VAL A 59 8.23 -3.09 4.24
C VAL A 59 8.03 -2.97 5.74
N LEU A 60 7.75 -4.08 6.44
CA LEU A 60 7.19 -4.04 7.80
C LEU A 60 8.11 -4.64 8.86
N ARG A 61 9.19 -5.33 8.48
CA ARG A 61 10.11 -5.98 9.43
C ARG A 61 11.49 -5.33 9.52
N THR A 62 11.78 -4.36 8.66
CA THR A 62 13.03 -3.62 8.65
C THR A 62 12.97 -2.42 9.61
N ILE A 63 14.05 -2.23 10.38
CA ILE A 63 14.21 -1.09 11.30
C ILE A 63 14.28 0.21 10.48
N GLU A 64 15.09 0.20 9.42
CA GLU A 64 15.11 1.26 8.42
C GLU A 64 14.16 0.90 7.28
N ALA A 65 13.15 1.74 7.06
CA ALA A 65 12.23 1.54 5.96
C ALA A 65 12.96 1.71 4.62
N PRO A 66 12.86 0.74 3.69
CA PRO A 66 13.39 0.93 2.35
C PRO A 66 12.65 2.06 1.65
N LEU A 67 13.32 2.73 0.71
CA LEU A 67 12.68 3.68 -0.20
C LEU A 67 11.66 2.95 -1.07
N LEU A 68 10.40 3.38 -1.01
CA LEU A 68 9.37 2.97 -1.97
C LEU A 68 9.49 3.87 -3.21
N THR A 69 9.78 3.31 -4.36
CA THR A 69 9.76 4.01 -5.64
C THR A 69 8.55 3.58 -6.45
N LEU A 70 7.71 4.52 -6.82
CA LEU A 70 6.56 4.34 -7.69
C LEU A 70 6.89 4.95 -9.05
N SER A 71 6.81 4.14 -10.10
CA SER A 71 6.93 4.58 -11.48
C SER A 71 5.67 4.24 -12.27
N ASN A 72 5.62 4.70 -13.51
CA ASN A 72 4.51 4.47 -14.44
C ASN A 72 4.30 3.00 -14.84
N CYS A 73 5.18 2.08 -14.48
CA CYS A 73 5.04 0.66 -14.82
C CYS A 73 5.58 -0.27 -13.74
N SER A 74 6.11 0.26 -12.63
CA SER A 74 6.65 -0.59 -11.58
C SER A 74 6.59 0.05 -10.20
N VAL A 75 6.44 -0.81 -9.21
CA VAL A 75 6.66 -0.50 -7.79
C VAL A 75 7.96 -1.17 -7.36
N ARG A 76 8.89 -0.39 -6.81
CA ARG A 76 10.14 -0.92 -6.26
C ARG A 76 10.25 -0.60 -4.78
N ILE A 77 10.57 -1.60 -3.98
CA ILE A 77 10.70 -1.49 -2.52
C ILE A 77 11.94 -2.27 -2.12
N GLY A 78 12.99 -1.57 -1.72
CA GLY A 78 14.28 -2.20 -1.44
C GLY A 78 14.78 -2.97 -2.66
N ASN A 79 14.95 -4.28 -2.52
CA ASN A 79 15.37 -5.18 -3.60
C ASN A 79 14.20 -5.84 -4.36
N MET A 80 12.96 -5.58 -3.95
CA MET A 80 11.78 -6.07 -4.66
C MET A 80 11.37 -5.09 -5.74
N GLN A 81 11.16 -5.59 -6.96
CA GLN A 81 10.54 -4.87 -8.05
C GLN A 81 9.30 -5.63 -8.52
N ILE A 82 8.21 -4.91 -8.67
CA ILE A 82 6.92 -5.40 -9.12
C ILE A 82 6.60 -4.66 -10.41
N GLU A 83 6.58 -5.37 -11.52
CA GLU A 83 6.07 -4.85 -12.78
C GLU A 83 4.54 -4.78 -12.70
N LEU A 84 4.00 -3.63 -13.05
CA LEU A 84 2.58 -3.35 -13.12
C LEU A 84 2.20 -3.21 -14.59
N ALA A 85 1.02 -3.72 -14.97
CA ALA A 85 0.46 -3.37 -16.26
C ALA A 85 0.32 -1.83 -16.33
N ALA A 86 0.79 -1.23 -17.42
CA ALA A 86 1.05 0.21 -17.57
C ALA A 86 0.11 1.13 -16.76
N PHE A 87 0.73 1.96 -15.93
CA PHE A 87 0.15 2.66 -14.78
C PHE A 87 -0.23 4.12 -15.08
N LEU A 88 0.07 4.62 -16.28
CA LEU A 88 -0.15 6.02 -16.69
C LEU A 88 -1.62 6.46 -16.64
N ASP A 89 -2.54 5.60 -17.06
CA ASP A 89 -3.99 5.86 -17.03
C ASP A 89 -4.72 5.02 -15.97
N HIS A 90 -3.97 4.36 -15.08
CA HIS A 90 -4.56 3.44 -14.12
C HIS A 90 -5.19 4.22 -12.95
N PRO A 91 -6.49 4.04 -12.62
CA PRO A 91 -7.16 4.79 -11.56
C PRO A 91 -6.48 4.68 -10.18
N ALA A 92 -5.76 3.60 -9.92
CA ALA A 92 -4.98 3.46 -8.70
C ALA A 92 -3.84 4.48 -8.56
N MET A 93 -3.24 4.94 -9.67
CA MET A 93 -2.21 5.98 -9.59
C MET A 93 -2.76 7.33 -9.21
N SER A 94 -3.90 7.69 -9.78
CA SER A 94 -4.61 8.90 -9.38
C SER A 94 -4.99 8.85 -7.90
N ALA A 95 -5.43 7.69 -7.41
CA ALA A 95 -5.74 7.50 -5.99
C ALA A 95 -4.50 7.57 -5.09
N ILE A 96 -3.39 6.94 -5.46
CA ILE A 96 -2.13 7.04 -4.71
C ILE A 96 -1.65 8.49 -4.65
N LYS A 97 -1.64 9.19 -5.80
CA LYS A 97 -1.28 10.61 -5.86
C LYS A 97 -2.18 11.45 -4.95
N SER A 98 -3.49 11.25 -5.04
CA SER A 98 -4.45 11.95 -4.18
C SER A 98 -4.16 11.74 -2.70
N VAL A 99 -3.76 10.54 -2.29
CA VAL A 99 -3.39 10.27 -0.89
C VAL A 99 -2.09 10.97 -0.51
N LEU A 100 -1.06 10.86 -1.35
CA LEU A 100 0.29 11.40 -1.09
C LEU A 100 0.34 12.94 -1.15
N GLU A 101 -0.39 13.56 -2.06
CA GLU A 101 -0.45 15.01 -2.26
C GLU A 101 -1.45 15.70 -1.32
N SER A 102 -2.21 14.92 -0.54
CA SER A 102 -3.11 15.46 0.48
C SER A 102 -2.34 16.25 1.55
N ALA A 103 -2.97 17.30 2.09
CA ALA A 103 -2.43 18.04 3.23
C ALA A 103 -2.44 17.23 4.54
N ALA A 104 -3.17 16.11 4.57
CA ALA A 104 -3.21 15.20 5.70
C ALA A 104 -2.02 14.24 5.69
N ASP A 105 -1.63 13.77 6.88
CA ASP A 105 -0.65 12.69 7.01
C ASP A 105 -1.08 11.47 6.19
N SER A 106 -0.09 10.80 5.61
CA SER A 106 -0.31 9.56 4.87
C SER A 106 0.20 8.37 5.68
N HIS A 107 -0.61 7.33 5.75
CA HIS A 107 -0.38 6.16 6.60
C HIS A 107 -0.32 4.88 5.77
N LEU A 108 0.63 3.99 6.09
CA LEU A 108 0.79 2.67 5.49
C LEU A 108 0.56 1.59 6.53
N TYR A 109 -0.44 0.74 6.30
CA TYR A 109 -0.77 -0.37 7.20
C TYR A 109 -1.50 -1.49 6.48
N LEU A 110 -1.76 -2.58 7.20
CA LEU A 110 -2.43 -3.75 6.65
C LEU A 110 -3.89 -3.76 7.04
N THR A 111 -4.78 -3.94 6.08
CA THR A 111 -6.20 -4.20 6.35
C THR A 111 -6.59 -5.59 5.84
N SER A 112 -7.84 -5.95 6.09
CA SER A 112 -8.45 -7.16 5.53
C SER A 112 -9.86 -6.86 5.03
N HIS A 113 -10.40 -7.73 4.19
CA HIS A 113 -11.80 -7.62 3.79
C HIS A 113 -12.36 -9.02 3.52
N PHE A 114 -13.56 -9.30 4.02
CA PHE A 114 -14.13 -10.66 4.04
C PHE A 114 -14.32 -11.25 2.64
N MET A 115 -14.63 -10.41 1.64
CA MET A 115 -14.83 -10.84 0.24
C MET A 115 -13.60 -11.47 -0.42
N TYR A 116 -12.39 -11.19 0.07
CA TYR A 116 -11.14 -11.66 -0.57
C TYR A 116 -10.58 -12.94 0.08
N GLY A 117 -11.37 -13.58 0.95
CA GLY A 117 -11.04 -14.85 1.56
C GLY A 117 -10.15 -14.75 2.81
N PRO A 118 -10.08 -15.84 3.59
CA PRO A 118 -9.33 -15.87 4.83
C PRO A 118 -7.83 -15.73 4.55
N GLY A 119 -7.22 -14.72 5.17
CA GLY A 119 -5.77 -14.48 5.09
C GLY A 119 -5.31 -13.58 3.96
N ALA A 120 -6.20 -13.12 3.07
CA ALA A 120 -5.88 -12.02 2.16
C ALA A 120 -5.63 -10.75 2.98
N LYS A 121 -4.42 -10.22 2.86
CA LYS A 121 -4.00 -8.98 3.51
C LYS A 121 -3.88 -7.92 2.43
N ILE A 122 -4.53 -6.79 2.69
CA ILE A 122 -4.55 -5.64 1.80
C ILE A 122 -3.51 -4.67 2.34
N ILE A 123 -2.53 -4.31 1.52
CA ILE A 123 -1.63 -3.22 1.85
C ILE A 123 -2.37 -1.94 1.55
N THR A 124 -2.53 -1.10 2.58
CA THR A 124 -3.38 0.07 2.56
C THR A 124 -2.54 1.31 2.74
N LEU A 125 -2.62 2.21 1.78
CA LEU A 125 -2.14 3.58 1.87
C LEU A 125 -3.37 4.47 2.06
N SER A 126 -3.39 5.28 3.13
CA SER A 126 -4.59 6.03 3.53
C SER A 126 -4.23 7.33 4.23
N ASN A 127 -5.03 8.38 4.04
CA ASN A 127 -4.98 9.57 4.90
C ASN A 127 -5.75 9.41 6.21
N LYS A 128 -6.48 8.29 6.37
CA LYS A 128 -7.19 7.96 7.60
C LYS A 128 -6.24 7.20 8.53
N ARG A 129 -6.00 7.77 9.72
CA ARG A 129 -5.15 7.13 10.72
C ARG A 129 -5.74 5.77 11.13
N PRO A 130 -4.93 4.69 11.20
CA PRO A 130 -5.42 3.38 11.60
C PRO A 130 -5.84 3.35 13.08
N LEU A 131 -6.70 2.40 13.44
CA LEU A 131 -7.22 2.25 14.80
C LEU A 131 -6.09 1.96 15.80
N SER A 132 -5.84 2.89 16.72
CA SER A 132 -4.74 2.79 17.71
C SER A 132 -4.84 1.58 18.64
N ILE A 133 -6.04 1.01 18.84
CA ILE A 133 -6.21 -0.23 19.62
C ILE A 133 -5.68 -1.47 18.87
N ILE A 134 -5.61 -1.43 17.54
CA ILE A 134 -5.11 -2.53 16.70
C ILE A 134 -3.66 -2.30 16.32
N TYR A 135 -3.25 -1.05 16.09
CA TYR A 135 -1.98 -0.72 15.45
C TYR A 135 -1.07 0.13 16.34
N LYS A 136 0.23 -0.16 16.26
CA LYS A 136 1.31 0.72 16.70
C LYS A 136 2.07 1.30 15.51
N GLU A 137 2.52 2.53 15.67
CA GLU A 137 3.48 3.13 14.74
C GLU A 137 4.82 2.38 14.83
N ILE A 138 5.41 2.11 13.67
CA ILE A 138 6.71 1.42 13.55
C ILE A 138 7.76 2.27 12.81
N GLY A 139 7.47 3.54 12.58
CA GLY A 139 8.36 4.52 11.97
C GLY A 139 7.91 4.99 10.58
N HIS A 140 8.75 5.80 9.94
CA HIS A 140 8.41 6.46 8.68
C HIS A 140 8.98 5.72 7.47
N MET A 141 8.42 5.97 6.29
CA MET A 141 8.91 5.49 5.00
C MET A 141 8.88 6.61 3.99
N ARG A 142 9.98 6.79 3.24
CA ARG A 142 10.02 7.70 2.10
C ARG A 142 9.42 7.03 0.86
N VAL A 143 8.64 7.79 0.13
CA VAL A 143 8.04 7.41 -1.15
C VAL A 143 8.52 8.37 -2.21
N ARG A 144 9.01 7.83 -3.31
CA ARG A 144 9.43 8.58 -4.48
C ARG A 144 8.51 8.27 -5.63
N LEU A 145 7.91 9.29 -6.20
CA LEU A 145 7.08 9.22 -7.38
C LEU A 145 7.87 9.71 -8.59
N ILE A 146 8.11 8.83 -9.55
CA ILE A 146 8.79 9.15 -10.81
C ILE A 146 7.71 9.37 -11.88
N ARG A 147 7.61 10.61 -12.38
CA ARG A 147 6.81 10.97 -13.56
C ARG A 147 7.72 10.91 -14.78
N ASP A 148 7.57 9.89 -15.63
CA ASP A 148 8.12 9.91 -17.00
C ASP A 148 7.34 10.90 -17.86
#